data_AF-A0A073CCX3-F1
#
_entry.id   AF-A0A073CCX3-F1
#
_cell.length_a   1.000
_cell.length_b   1.000
_cell.length_c   1.000
_cell.angle_alpha   90.00
_cell.angle_beta   90.00
_cell.angle_gamma   90.00
#
_symmetry.space_group_name_H-M   'P 1'
#
loop_
_entity.id
_entity.type
_entity.pdbx_description
1 polymer ?
#
loop_
_entity_poly.entity_id
_entity_poly.type
_entity_poly.pdbx_seq_one_letter_code
_entity_poly.pdbx_strand_id
1 'polypeptide(L)'
;MNHFKSTNSPQLQATLELVQQATQNLQDLLQNPVSQDHHREVINEIETQLNQALITLKTTVNPPNLDHIPADILKQIETLEISLESIDIQRALSNHHLSQIIGIITEINNKSEQIRNRKDYFLARLPQIPVEKLGPRVPIVTAADFLPDYEPLSPEQREELKVKYNINKLIQKRQQSRSSLFERIKQAEKMIMPQVQPLDNNQDLEDDLPF
;
A
#
# COMPACT_ATOMS: atom_id res chain seq x y z
N MET A 1 25.10 20.86 33.56
CA MET A 1 24.48 19.80 34.38
C MET A 1 23.27 19.29 33.63
N ASN A 2 23.38 18.12 32.99
CA ASN A 2 22.25 17.51 32.28
C ASN A 2 21.39 16.77 33.28
N HIS A 3 20.20 17.31 33.58
CA HIS A 3 19.18 16.61 34.34
C HIS A 3 18.54 15.54 33.45
N PHE A 4 19.08 14.33 33.46
CA PHE A 4 18.30 13.16 33.08
C PHE A 4 17.25 12.95 34.17
N LYS A 5 16.04 13.49 33.97
CA LYS A 5 14.88 13.02 34.72
C LYS A 5 14.73 11.54 34.38
N SER A 6 15.10 10.67 35.33
CA SER A 6 14.79 9.25 35.27
C SER A 6 13.27 9.13 35.28
N THR A 7 12.69 9.04 34.09
CA THR A 7 11.29 8.62 33.95
C THR A 7 11.30 7.13 34.25
N ASN A 8 10.65 6.71 35.34
CA ASN A 8 10.43 5.29 35.59
C ASN A 8 9.68 4.74 34.37
N SER A 9 10.35 3.91 33.57
CA SER A 9 9.70 3.30 32.40
C SER A 9 8.80 2.18 32.92
N PRO A 10 7.46 2.30 32.77
CA PRO A 10 6.55 1.26 33.23
C PRO A 10 6.79 -0.07 32.49
N GLN A 11 7.33 -0.03 31.26
CA GLN A 11 7.71 -1.24 30.52
C GLN A 11 8.92 -1.95 31.16
N LEU A 12 9.91 -1.20 31.65
CA LEU A 12 11.06 -1.78 32.35
C LEU A 12 10.64 -2.38 33.70
N GLN A 13 9.68 -1.75 34.38
CA GLN A 13 9.10 -2.30 35.61
C GLN A 13 8.34 -3.61 35.36
N ALA A 14 7.46 -3.65 34.35
CA ALA A 14 6.75 -4.86 33.96
C ALA A 14 7.70 -6.00 33.53
N THR A 15 8.79 -5.65 32.83
CA THR A 15 9.85 -6.61 32.49
C THR A 15 10.49 -7.20 33.74
N LEU A 16 10.82 -6.36 34.72
CA LEU A 16 11.44 -6.80 35.96
C LEU A 16 10.53 -7.76 36.73
N GLU A 17 9.23 -7.46 36.79
CA GLU A 17 8.22 -8.33 37.43
C GLU A 17 8.13 -9.70 36.75
N LEU A 18 8.09 -9.75 35.41
CA LEU A 18 8.07 -11.01 34.65
C LEU A 18 9.32 -11.86 34.91
N VAL A 19 10.50 -11.24 34.95
CA VAL A 19 11.76 -11.96 35.23
C VAL A 19 11.80 -12.47 36.68
N GLN A 20 11.29 -11.69 37.63
CA GLN A 20 11.20 -12.10 39.03
C GLN A 20 10.26 -13.29 39.20
N GLN A 21 9.08 -13.27 38.57
CA GLN A 21 8.13 -14.37 38.60
C GLN A 21 8.72 -15.64 37.97
N ALA A 22 9.36 -15.53 36.81
CA ALA A 22 10.01 -16.66 36.14
C ALA A 22 11.12 -17.28 37.01
N THR A 23 11.91 -16.43 37.68
CA THR A 23 12.98 -16.87 38.58
C THR A 23 12.41 -17.56 39.82
N GLN A 24 11.32 -17.04 40.39
CA GLN A 24 10.65 -17.63 41.54
C GLN A 24 10.08 -19.01 41.20
N ASN A 25 9.36 -19.12 40.07
CA ASN A 25 8.80 -20.39 39.60
C ASN A 25 9.90 -21.45 39.37
N LEU A 26 11.06 -21.04 38.85
CA LEU A 26 12.20 -21.93 38.64
C LEU A 26 12.83 -22.35 39.97
N GLN A 27 12.90 -21.45 40.94
CA GLN A 27 13.35 -21.76 42.29
C GLN A 27 12.38 -22.72 43.01
N ASP A 28 11.08 -22.55 42.82
CA ASP A 28 10.05 -23.41 43.41
C ASP A 28 10.09 -24.82 42.82
N LEU A 29 10.38 -24.96 41.52
CA LEU A 29 10.65 -26.27 40.88
C LEU A 29 11.88 -26.98 41.45
N LEU A 30 12.94 -26.23 41.78
CA LEU A 30 14.16 -26.80 42.37
C LEU A 30 13.95 -27.27 43.81
N GLN A 31 13.09 -26.57 44.57
CA GLN A 31 12.87 -26.84 45.98
C GLN A 31 11.75 -27.86 46.23
N ASN A 32 10.78 -27.98 45.31
CA ASN A 32 9.61 -28.84 45.48
C ASN A 32 9.54 -29.92 44.38
N PRO A 33 9.67 -31.22 44.73
CA PRO A 33 9.49 -32.28 43.76
C PRO A 33 8.03 -32.35 43.31
N VAL A 34 7.79 -32.08 42.03
CA VAL A 34 6.48 -32.09 41.37
C VAL A 34 6.38 -33.25 40.36
N SER A 35 5.16 -33.58 39.94
CA SER A 35 4.95 -34.57 38.87
C SER A 35 5.55 -34.09 37.55
N GLN A 36 5.91 -35.02 36.65
CA GLN A 36 6.52 -34.68 35.35
C GLN A 36 5.62 -33.78 34.48
N ASP A 37 4.31 -33.98 34.53
CA ASP A 37 3.35 -33.15 33.77
C ASP A 37 3.31 -31.72 34.31
N HIS A 38 3.26 -31.56 35.64
CA HIS A 38 3.31 -30.23 36.26
C HIS A 38 4.67 -29.55 36.05
N HIS A 39 5.76 -30.34 36.04
CA HIS A 39 7.09 -29.83 35.71
C HIS A 39 7.16 -29.27 34.28
N ARG A 40 6.48 -29.91 33.31
CA ARG A 40 6.37 -29.39 31.93
C ARG A 40 5.53 -28.12 31.87
N GLU A 41 4.39 -28.08 32.55
CA GLU A 41 3.53 -26.90 32.58
C GLU A 41 4.26 -25.67 33.14
N VAL A 42 4.93 -25.82 34.29
CA VAL A 42 5.67 -24.71 34.92
C VAL A 42 6.87 -24.29 34.04
N ILE A 43 7.55 -25.22 33.38
CA ILE A 43 8.60 -24.86 32.39
C ILE A 43 8.01 -24.03 31.25
N ASN A 44 6.90 -24.45 30.65
CA ASN A 44 6.27 -23.70 29.56
C ASN A 44 5.83 -22.30 30.00
N GLU A 45 5.35 -22.16 31.23
CA GLU A 45 5.00 -20.88 31.83
C GLU A 45 6.23 -19.97 32.00
N ILE A 46 7.33 -20.52 32.53
CA ILE A 46 8.61 -19.81 32.66
C ILE A 46 9.11 -19.35 31.29
N GLU A 47 9.09 -20.22 30.28
CA GLU A 47 9.49 -19.88 28.91
C GLU A 47 8.63 -18.76 28.34
N THR A 48 7.33 -18.80 28.58
CA THR A 48 6.39 -17.76 28.14
C THR A 48 6.68 -16.42 28.82
N GLN A 49 6.88 -16.40 30.14
CA GLN A 49 7.21 -15.19 30.90
C GLN A 49 8.54 -14.57 30.45
N LEU A 50 9.58 -15.39 30.23
CA LEU A 50 10.89 -14.93 29.76
C LEU A 50 10.82 -14.39 28.33
N ASN A 51 10.06 -15.04 27.45
CA ASN A 51 9.82 -14.55 26.10
C ASN A 51 9.11 -13.19 26.14
N GLN A 52 8.08 -13.04 26.97
CA GLN A 52 7.35 -11.78 27.14
C GLN A 52 8.24 -10.65 27.69
N ALA A 53 9.10 -10.96 28.67
CA ALA A 53 10.08 -10.01 29.19
C ALA A 53 11.09 -9.57 28.11
N LEU A 54 11.60 -10.52 27.32
CA LEU A 54 12.52 -10.24 26.22
C LEU A 54 11.87 -9.39 25.12
N ILE A 55 10.61 -9.68 24.77
CA ILE A 55 9.81 -8.88 23.84
C ILE A 55 9.70 -7.45 24.38
N THR A 56 9.25 -7.28 25.62
CA THR A 56 9.07 -5.97 26.25
C THR A 56 10.36 -5.15 26.25
N LEU A 57 11.50 -5.77 26.55
CA LEU A 57 12.82 -5.11 26.46
C LEU A 57 13.16 -4.66 25.05
N LYS A 58 12.95 -5.55 24.06
CA LYS A 58 13.24 -5.26 22.65
C LYS A 58 12.31 -4.19 22.07
N THR A 59 11.11 -4.03 22.61
CA THR A 59 10.10 -3.06 22.15
C THR A 59 10.06 -1.77 22.98
N THR A 60 10.73 -1.70 24.13
CA THR A 60 10.72 -0.51 25.02
C THR A 60 11.22 0.75 24.32
N VAL A 61 12.22 0.63 23.43
CA VAL A 61 12.78 1.78 22.72
C VAL A 61 11.98 2.10 21.45
N ASN A 62 11.57 1.08 20.69
CA ASN A 62 10.80 1.21 19.46
C ASN A 62 9.84 0.02 19.34
N PRO A 63 8.57 0.15 19.77
CA PRO A 63 7.61 -0.93 19.62
C PRO A 63 7.22 -1.09 18.15
N PRO A 64 7.05 -2.32 17.65
CA PRO A 64 6.54 -2.55 16.31
C PRO A 64 5.13 -1.97 16.19
N ASN A 65 4.95 -1.02 15.28
CA ASN A 65 3.64 -0.46 14.97
C ASN A 65 2.97 -1.32 13.88
N LEU A 66 1.76 -1.81 14.15
CA LEU A 66 0.96 -2.62 13.24
C LEU A 66 -0.33 -1.91 12.78
N ASP A 67 -0.51 -0.63 13.11
CA ASP A 67 -1.72 0.17 12.82
C ASP A 67 -2.03 0.27 11.33
N HIS A 68 -1.02 0.14 10.47
CA HIS A 68 -1.19 0.16 9.00
C HIS A 68 -1.68 -1.18 8.44
N ILE A 69 -1.79 -2.22 9.26
CA ILE A 69 -2.19 -3.56 8.84
C ILE A 69 -3.65 -3.81 9.23
N PRO A 70 -4.54 -4.04 8.26
CA PRO A 70 -5.94 -4.36 8.54
C PRO A 70 -6.10 -5.64 9.37
N ALA A 71 -7.10 -5.67 10.26
CA ALA A 71 -7.33 -6.78 11.19
C ALA A 71 -7.67 -8.11 10.49
N ASP A 72 -8.29 -8.06 9.31
CA ASP A 72 -8.54 -9.22 8.46
C ASP A 72 -7.24 -9.84 7.94
N ILE A 73 -6.23 -9.02 7.62
CA ILE A 73 -4.90 -9.50 7.22
C ILE A 73 -4.16 -10.14 8.41
N LEU A 74 -4.26 -9.54 9.60
CA LEU A 74 -3.68 -10.12 10.81
C LEU A 74 -4.29 -11.50 11.12
N LYS A 75 -5.61 -11.66 10.98
CA LYS A 75 -6.27 -12.96 11.11
C LYS A 75 -5.80 -13.97 10.07
N GLN A 76 -5.56 -13.55 8.82
CA GLN A 76 -5.02 -14.45 7.80
C GLN A 76 -3.62 -14.97 8.18
N ILE A 77 -2.77 -14.13 8.78
CA ILE A 77 -1.45 -14.53 9.27
C ILE A 77 -1.59 -15.59 10.38
N GLU A 78 -2.51 -15.38 11.33
CA GLU A 78 -2.79 -16.36 12.38
C GLU A 78 -3.31 -17.69 11.82
N THR A 79 -4.18 -17.67 10.80
CA THR A 79 -4.65 -18.90 10.13
C THR A 79 -3.55 -19.66 9.40
N LEU A 80 -2.45 -18.98 9.06
CA LEU A 80 -1.25 -19.59 8.50
C LEU A 80 -0.33 -20.21 9.57
N GLU A 81 -0.76 -20.25 10.83
CA GLU A 81 0.03 -20.71 12.00
C GLU A 81 1.26 -19.84 12.26
N ILE A 82 1.23 -18.58 11.78
CA ILE A 82 2.29 -17.60 12.03
C ILE A 82 1.87 -16.79 13.26
N SER A 83 2.50 -17.08 14.41
CA SER A 83 2.16 -16.42 15.68
C SER A 83 2.53 -14.93 15.67
N LEU A 84 1.53 -14.09 15.94
CA LEU A 84 1.69 -12.65 16.15
C LEU A 84 2.38 -12.32 17.47
N GLU A 85 2.55 -13.27 18.39
CA GLU A 85 3.32 -13.07 19.63
C GLU A 85 4.83 -13.07 19.38
N SER A 86 5.26 -13.53 18.20
CA SER A 86 6.68 -13.53 17.83
C SER A 86 7.15 -12.11 17.47
N ILE A 87 8.12 -11.59 18.23
CA ILE A 87 8.72 -10.27 17.96
C ILE A 87 9.29 -10.14 16.55
N ASP A 88 9.85 -11.21 16.00
CA ASP A 88 10.43 -11.20 14.66
C ASP A 88 9.33 -11.01 13.61
N ILE A 89 8.15 -11.62 13.83
CA ILE A 89 6.97 -11.44 12.98
C ILE A 89 6.42 -10.03 13.14
N GLN A 90 6.24 -9.53 14.36
CA GLN A 90 5.75 -8.17 14.59
C GLN A 90 6.68 -7.12 13.95
N ARG A 91 8.00 -7.31 14.07
CA ARG A 91 8.99 -6.44 13.45
C ARG A 91 9.01 -6.55 11.93
N ALA A 92 8.84 -7.75 11.39
CA ALA A 92 8.71 -7.95 9.95
C ALA A 92 7.47 -7.23 9.42
N LEU A 93 6.32 -7.38 10.10
CA LEU A 93 5.08 -6.71 9.76
C LEU A 93 5.18 -5.18 9.89
N SER A 94 5.83 -4.67 10.93
CA SER A 94 5.99 -3.23 11.15
C SER A 94 6.87 -2.55 10.10
N ASN A 95 7.85 -3.28 9.56
CA ASN A 95 8.88 -2.72 8.68
C ASN A 95 8.58 -2.90 7.18
N HIS A 96 7.52 -3.63 6.82
CA HIS A 96 7.19 -3.92 5.42
C HIS A 96 5.86 -3.28 5.01
N HIS A 97 5.75 -3.00 3.72
CA HIS A 97 4.54 -2.42 3.14
C HIS A 97 3.41 -3.45 3.09
N LEU A 98 2.16 -3.00 3.25
CA LEU A 98 0.99 -3.87 3.25
C LEU A 98 0.88 -4.76 2.00
N SER A 99 1.23 -4.23 0.82
CA SER A 99 1.22 -5.03 -0.42
C SER A 99 2.22 -6.19 -0.40
N GLN A 100 3.38 -6.03 0.26
CA GLN A 100 4.34 -7.12 0.43
C GLN A 100 3.78 -8.19 1.36
N ILE A 101 3.13 -7.77 2.45
CA ILE A 101 2.49 -8.65 3.43
C ILE A 101 1.37 -9.46 2.77
N ILE A 102 0.50 -8.82 1.99
CA ILE A 102 -0.56 -9.50 1.23
C ILE A 102 0.05 -10.44 0.19
N GLY A 103 1.12 -10.02 -0.49
CA GLY A 103 1.85 -10.83 -1.45
C GLY A 103 2.39 -12.12 -0.84
N ILE A 104 3.05 -12.05 0.31
CA ILE A 104 3.60 -13.27 0.97
C ILE A 104 2.49 -14.18 1.48
N ILE A 105 1.42 -13.63 2.05
CA ILE A 105 0.27 -14.43 2.54
C ILE A 105 -0.33 -15.20 1.37
N THR A 106 -0.54 -14.53 0.24
CA THR A 106 -1.07 -15.15 -0.99
C THR A 106 -0.11 -16.21 -1.52
N GLU A 107 1.20 -15.94 -1.54
CA GLU A 107 2.21 -16.89 -1.98
C GLU A 107 2.24 -18.14 -1.09
N ILE A 108 2.18 -17.97 0.24
CA ILE A 108 2.14 -19.08 1.20
C ILE A 108 0.88 -19.92 1.02
N ASN A 109 -0.29 -19.29 0.84
CA ASN A 109 -1.53 -20.00 0.57
C ASN A 109 -1.45 -20.85 -0.70
N ASN A 110 -0.93 -20.27 -1.79
CA ASN A 110 -0.80 -20.95 -3.08
C ASN A 110 0.22 -22.11 -3.05
N LYS A 111 1.27 -22.00 -2.23
CA LYS A 111 2.33 -23.01 -2.08
C LYS A 111 2.24 -23.77 -0.76
N SER A 112 1.05 -23.84 -0.16
CA SER A 112 0.86 -24.35 1.20
C SER A 112 1.37 -25.78 1.40
N GLU A 113 1.28 -26.63 0.39
CA GLU A 113 1.80 -28.01 0.39
C GLU A 113 3.33 -28.10 0.27
N GLN A 114 3.98 -27.09 -0.31
CA GLN A 114 5.42 -27.07 -0.56
C GLN A 114 6.22 -26.45 0.59
N ILE A 115 5.56 -25.65 1.44
CA ILE A 115 6.20 -24.89 2.52
C ILE A 115 6.09 -25.67 3.82
N ARG A 116 7.21 -26.25 4.25
CA ARG A 116 7.28 -27.02 5.50
C ARG A 116 7.21 -26.15 6.77
N ASN A 117 7.89 -25.01 6.79
CA ASN A 117 7.83 -24.06 7.90
C ASN A 117 7.39 -22.68 7.39
N ARG A 118 6.12 -22.34 7.62
CA ARG A 118 5.51 -21.11 7.14
C ARG A 118 6.10 -19.87 7.80
N LYS A 119 6.48 -19.95 9.09
CA LYS A 119 7.10 -18.84 9.83
C LYS A 119 8.46 -18.46 9.24
N ASP A 120 9.35 -19.45 9.07
CA ASP A 120 10.69 -19.20 8.54
C ASP A 120 10.63 -18.74 7.09
N TYR A 121 9.73 -19.34 6.31
CA TYR A 121 9.49 -18.93 4.92
C TYR A 121 9.00 -17.48 4.85
N PHE A 122 8.03 -17.10 5.69
CA PHE A 122 7.50 -15.74 5.77
C PHE A 122 8.62 -14.74 6.05
N LEU A 123 9.42 -14.98 7.08
CA LEU A 123 10.51 -14.08 7.49
C LEU A 123 11.61 -13.97 6.43
N ALA A 124 11.98 -15.06 5.77
CA ALA A 124 13.03 -15.07 4.76
C ALA A 124 12.57 -14.45 3.43
N ARG A 125 11.31 -14.67 3.05
CA ARG A 125 10.78 -14.30 1.73
C ARG A 125 10.19 -12.90 1.69
N LEU A 126 9.55 -12.43 2.76
CA LEU A 126 8.90 -11.12 2.81
C LEU A 126 9.79 -9.95 2.32
N PRO A 127 11.08 -9.84 2.70
CA PRO A 127 11.94 -8.75 2.22
C PRO A 127 12.21 -8.78 0.71
N GLN A 128 12.03 -9.94 0.09
CA GLN A 128 12.28 -10.17 -1.33
C GLN A 128 11.05 -9.86 -2.20
N ILE A 129 9.89 -9.68 -1.57
CA ILE A 129 8.66 -9.35 -2.30
C ILE A 129 8.73 -7.88 -2.73
N PRO A 130 8.54 -7.58 -4.02
CA PRO A 130 8.53 -6.20 -4.47
C PRO A 130 7.31 -5.47 -3.89
N VAL A 131 7.48 -4.19 -3.55
CA VAL A 131 6.34 -3.32 -3.24
C VAL A 131 5.57 -3.09 -4.54
N GLU A 132 4.35 -3.61 -4.61
CA GLU A 132 3.47 -3.33 -5.76
C GLU A 132 3.27 -1.82 -5.89
N LYS A 133 3.74 -1.29 -7.02
CA LYS A 133 3.46 0.09 -7.42
C LYS A 133 2.01 0.11 -7.89
N LEU A 134 1.11 0.52 -7.01
CA LEU A 134 -0.23 0.91 -7.42
C LEU A 134 -0.05 1.92 -8.56
N GLY A 135 -0.65 1.64 -9.72
CA GLY A 135 -0.56 2.48 -10.90
C GLY A 135 -0.94 3.93 -10.60
N PRO A 136 -0.75 4.86 -11.55
CA PRO A 136 -1.03 6.28 -11.32
C PRO A 136 -2.46 6.43 -10.75
N ARG A 137 -2.54 6.86 -9.48
CA ARG A 137 -3.79 7.09 -8.74
C ARG A 137 -4.49 8.37 -9.21
N VAL A 138 -4.51 8.59 -10.52
CA VAL A 138 -5.36 9.63 -11.09
C VAL A 138 -6.81 9.16 -10.95
N PRO A 139 -7.72 10.00 -10.44
CA PRO A 139 -9.12 9.68 -10.44
C PRO A 139 -9.54 9.33 -11.88
N ILE A 140 -10.34 8.28 -12.02
CA ILE A 140 -10.93 7.92 -13.31
C ILE A 140 -11.98 8.99 -13.60
N VAL A 141 -11.57 10.07 -14.27
CA VAL A 141 -12.48 11.11 -14.72
C VAL A 141 -13.20 10.59 -15.96
N THR A 142 -14.52 10.47 -15.87
CA THR A 142 -15.40 10.07 -16.95
C THR A 142 -15.98 11.30 -17.64
N ALA A 143 -16.49 11.15 -18.87
CA ALA A 143 -17.16 12.25 -19.57
C ALA A 143 -18.38 12.80 -18.78
N ALA A 144 -18.96 11.99 -17.89
CA ALA A 144 -20.06 12.38 -17.03
C ALA A 144 -19.67 13.41 -15.96
N ASP A 145 -18.41 13.40 -15.50
CA ASP A 145 -17.91 14.35 -14.49
C ASP A 145 -17.76 15.79 -15.01
N PHE A 146 -17.89 15.97 -16.33
CA PHE A 146 -17.92 17.28 -16.99
C PHE A 146 -19.34 17.73 -17.34
N LEU A 147 -20.36 16.92 -17.05
CA LEU A 147 -21.74 17.34 -17.25
C LEU A 147 -22.11 18.38 -16.18
N PRO A 148 -22.71 19.51 -16.56
CA PRO A 148 -23.14 20.50 -15.60
C PRO A 148 -24.27 19.95 -14.71
N ASP A 149 -24.19 20.20 -13.40
CA ASP A 149 -25.19 19.80 -12.40
C ASP A 149 -26.53 20.56 -12.49
N TYR A 150 -26.73 21.36 -13.55
CA TYR A 150 -27.94 22.17 -13.72
C TYR A 150 -28.72 21.74 -14.96
N GLU A 151 -30.05 21.76 -14.84
CA GLU A 151 -30.94 21.50 -15.96
C GLU A 151 -30.73 22.55 -17.07
N PRO A 152 -30.67 22.13 -18.34
CA PRO A 152 -30.52 23.05 -19.45
C PRO A 152 -31.72 24.00 -19.51
N LEU A 153 -31.43 25.31 -19.48
CA LEU A 153 -32.44 26.38 -19.64
C LEU A 153 -33.31 26.15 -20.87
N SER A 154 -34.61 26.46 -20.77
CA SER A 154 -35.53 26.39 -21.91
C SER A 154 -35.11 27.37 -23.03
N PRO A 155 -35.47 27.10 -24.30
CA PRO A 155 -35.10 27.97 -25.42
C PRO A 155 -35.53 29.42 -25.22
N GLU A 156 -36.70 29.65 -24.65
CA GLU A 156 -37.26 30.98 -24.39
C GLU A 156 -36.46 31.74 -23.34
N GLN A 157 -36.11 31.09 -22.23
CA GLN A 157 -35.29 31.69 -21.17
C GLN A 157 -33.87 32.01 -21.66
N ARG A 158 -33.32 31.15 -22.54
CA ARG A 158 -32.01 31.42 -23.17
C ARG A 158 -32.05 32.66 -24.04
N GLU A 159 -33.09 32.85 -24.85
CA GLU A 159 -33.23 34.03 -25.70
C GLU A 159 -33.45 35.31 -24.86
N GLU A 160 -34.24 35.24 -23.79
CA GLU A 160 -34.42 36.36 -22.87
C GLU A 160 -33.09 36.79 -22.23
N LEU A 161 -32.28 35.83 -21.77
CA LEU A 161 -30.96 36.10 -21.22
C LEU A 161 -30.00 36.66 -22.28
N LYS A 162 -30.03 36.14 -23.52
CA LYS A 162 -29.21 36.68 -24.62
C LYS A 162 -29.53 38.15 -24.91
N VAL A 163 -30.80 38.52 -24.89
CA VAL A 163 -31.26 39.90 -25.09
C VAL A 163 -30.87 40.75 -23.88
N LYS A 164 -31.19 40.31 -22.66
CA LYS A 164 -30.92 41.02 -21.39
C LYS A 164 -29.43 41.38 -21.23
N TYR A 165 -28.54 40.43 -21.55
CA TYR A 165 -27.10 40.63 -21.42
C TYR A 165 -26.42 41.09 -22.72
N ASN A 166 -27.18 41.49 -23.74
CA ASN A 166 -26.68 41.91 -25.06
C ASN A 166 -25.68 40.91 -25.70
N ILE A 167 -25.82 39.61 -25.40
CA ILE A 167 -24.90 38.55 -25.86
C ILE A 167 -24.88 38.49 -27.39
N ASN A 168 -26.01 38.77 -28.03
CA ASN A 168 -26.12 38.81 -29.49
C ASN A 168 -25.15 39.81 -30.15
N LYS A 169 -24.87 40.95 -29.51
CA LYS A 169 -23.91 41.94 -30.01
C LYS A 169 -22.46 41.46 -29.85
N LEU A 170 -22.18 40.69 -28.79
CA LEU A 170 -20.87 40.09 -28.55
C LEU A 170 -20.58 38.94 -29.53
N ILE A 171 -21.59 38.13 -29.86
CA ILE A 171 -21.49 37.05 -30.86
C ILE A 171 -21.18 37.63 -32.25
N GLN A 172 -21.93 38.65 -32.70
CA GLN A 172 -21.69 39.31 -33.98
C GLN A 172 -20.28 39.92 -34.07
N LYS A 173 -19.81 40.59 -33.01
CA LYS A 173 -18.47 41.18 -32.97
C LYS A 173 -17.36 40.12 -33.03
N ARG A 174 -17.59 38.92 -32.47
CA ARG A 174 -16.64 37.80 -32.49
C ARG A 174 -16.58 37.11 -33.86
N GLN A 175 -17.73 36.98 -34.56
CA GLN A 175 -17.78 36.43 -35.92
C GLN A 175 -17.08 37.32 -36.95
N GLN A 176 -17.14 38.65 -36.79
CA GLN A 176 -16.48 39.59 -37.69
C GLN A 176 -14.95 39.70 -37.46
N SER A 177 -14.44 39.29 -36.30
CA SER A 177 -13.06 39.63 -35.89
C SER A 177 -12.05 38.50 -36.00
N ARG A 178 -12.43 37.22 -36.11
CA ARG A 178 -11.45 36.12 -36.16
C ARG A 178 -11.94 34.92 -36.99
N SER A 179 -11.22 34.59 -38.07
CA SER A 179 -11.16 33.21 -38.53
C SER A 179 -10.63 32.35 -37.37
N SER A 180 -11.40 31.34 -36.96
CA SER A 180 -11.07 30.56 -35.78
C SER A 180 -9.71 29.88 -35.96
N LEU A 181 -8.95 29.69 -34.88
CA LEU A 181 -7.65 29.03 -34.92
C LEU A 181 -7.78 27.63 -35.54
N PHE A 182 -8.89 26.93 -35.29
CA PHE A 182 -9.25 25.66 -35.93
C PHE A 182 -9.50 25.78 -37.43
N GLU A 183 -10.13 26.86 -37.91
CA GLU A 183 -10.26 27.08 -39.36
C GLU A 183 -8.92 27.38 -40.02
N ARG A 184 -8.04 28.12 -39.33
CA ARG A 184 -6.67 28.37 -39.81
C ARG A 184 -5.84 27.08 -39.84
N ILE A 185 -5.99 26.23 -38.81
CA ILE A 185 -5.38 24.89 -38.79
C ILE A 185 -5.92 24.04 -39.94
N LYS A 186 -7.24 24.00 -40.14
CA LYS A 186 -7.86 23.25 -41.24
C LYS A 186 -7.43 23.74 -42.63
N GLN A 187 -7.25 25.05 -42.80
CA GLN A 187 -6.71 25.64 -44.03
C GLN A 187 -5.23 25.29 -44.21
N ALA A 188 -4.44 25.34 -43.14
CA ALA A 188 -3.03 24.93 -43.16
C ALA A 188 -2.88 23.43 -43.46
N GLU A 189 -3.71 22.56 -42.89
CA GLU A 189 -3.75 21.13 -43.20
C GLU A 189 -4.04 20.89 -44.69
N LYS A 190 -4.97 21.64 -45.29
CA LYS A 190 -5.24 21.57 -46.74
C LYS A 190 -4.06 22.04 -47.59
N MET A 191 -3.20 22.94 -47.09
CA MET A 191 -1.98 23.38 -47.78
C MET A 191 -0.79 22.44 -47.55
N ILE A 192 -0.82 21.66 -46.47
CA ILE A 192 0.25 20.72 -46.09
C ILE A 192 0.00 19.32 -46.67
N MET A 193 -1.25 18.97 -47.03
CA MET A 193 -1.50 17.72 -47.76
C MET A 193 -0.74 17.73 -49.09
N PRO A 194 0.29 16.88 -49.27
CA PRO A 194 0.94 16.72 -50.55
C PRO A 194 -0.10 16.17 -51.52
N GLN A 195 -0.09 16.65 -52.76
CA GLN A 195 -0.67 15.88 -53.86
C GLN A 195 0.00 14.51 -53.85
N VAL A 196 -0.70 13.51 -53.34
CA VAL A 196 -0.33 12.11 -53.50
C VAL A 196 -0.45 11.85 -55.00
N GLN A 197 0.67 12.00 -55.72
CA GLN A 197 0.84 11.33 -56.99
C GLN A 197 0.73 9.82 -56.72
N PRO A 198 -0.04 9.06 -57.50
CA PRO A 198 -0.07 7.61 -57.34
C PRO A 198 1.33 7.09 -57.64
N LEU A 199 1.92 6.34 -56.70
CA LEU A 199 3.11 5.54 -57.00
C LEU A 199 2.71 4.48 -58.04
N ASP A 200 3.20 4.64 -59.26
CA ASP A 200 3.38 3.54 -60.20
C ASP A 200 4.76 2.94 -59.96
N ASN A 201 4.76 1.64 -59.66
CA ASN A 201 5.83 0.63 -59.83
C ASN A 201 7.29 1.10 -59.82
N ASN A 202 8.06 0.59 -58.85
CA ASN A 202 9.25 -0.19 -59.17
C ASN A 202 9.55 -1.19 -58.04
N GLN A 203 9.56 -2.46 -58.44
CA GLN A 203 10.22 -3.57 -57.76
C GLN A 203 11.74 -3.33 -57.74
N ASP A 204 12.40 -4.12 -56.90
CA ASP A 204 13.85 -4.30 -56.79
C ASP A 204 14.60 -3.22 -55.99
N LEU A 205 14.89 -3.57 -54.73
CA LEU A 205 16.26 -3.75 -54.24
C LEU A 205 16.20 -4.30 -52.80
N GLU A 206 16.34 -5.64 -52.72
CA GLU A 206 16.91 -6.31 -51.54
C GLU A 206 18.35 -5.82 -51.30
N ASP A 207 18.82 -6.04 -50.08
CA ASP A 207 20.18 -5.84 -49.56
C ASP A 207 20.65 -4.39 -49.37
N ASP A 208 20.69 -3.95 -48.10
CA ASP A 208 21.95 -3.87 -47.32
C ASP A 208 21.67 -3.19 -45.95
N LEU A 209 21.65 -3.97 -44.86
CA LEU A 209 21.64 -3.45 -43.48
C LEU A 209 23.01 -3.73 -42.85
N PRO A 210 23.80 -2.72 -42.48
CA PRO A 210 25.04 -2.94 -41.74
C PRO A 210 24.78 -3.01 -40.23
N PHE A 211 25.51 -3.94 -39.59
CA PHE A 211 25.54 -4.27 -38.16
C PHE A 211 25.85 -3.10 -37.23
#